data_AF-A0A7S1TR64-F1
#
_entry.id   AF-A0A7S1TR64-F1
#
_cell.length_a   1.000
_cell.length_b   1.000
_cell.length_c   1.000
_cell.angle_alpha   90.00
_cell.angle_beta   90.00
_cell.angle_gamma   90.00
#
_symmetry.space_group_name_H-M   'P 1'
#
loop_
_entity.id
_entity.type
_entity.pdbx_description
1 polymer ?
#
loop_
_entity_poly.entity_id
_entity_poly.type
_entity_poly.pdbx_seq_one_letter_code
_entity_poly.pdbx_strand_id
1 'polypeptide(L)'
;GARGGGGGGDGAKVEEEAKDAAAEEPMSQEERLELLQLLAKACKKQGSLHLASKKYTQAGEHLKALKCLIKAGDTKNVMYYANRVGRLNKSLLIIAANYLQTLDWHGDETIMKAIVSFYSKARDWQKLAGFYDACAAQEIDEYSDYEKALGALREAAKHMAKAEDGPAKEQMG
;
A
#
# COMPACT_ATOMS: atom_id res chain seq x y z
N GLY A 1 -35.78 -73.91 -16.94
CA GLY A 1 -36.64 -74.16 -18.12
C GLY A 1 -38.00 -73.51 -17.90
N ALA A 2 -38.45 -72.76 -18.92
CA ALA A 2 -39.83 -72.29 -19.20
C ALA A 2 -40.48 -71.33 -18.16
N ARG A 3 -41.20 -70.26 -18.50
CA ARG A 3 -41.73 -69.76 -19.79
C ARG A 3 -42.43 -68.39 -19.54
N GLY A 4 -42.47 -67.55 -20.58
CA GLY A 4 -43.52 -66.54 -20.90
C GLY A 4 -43.40 -65.21 -20.14
N GLY A 5 -43.34 -64.03 -20.77
CA GLY A 5 -44.02 -63.57 -21.99
C GLY A 5 -45.40 -63.04 -21.57
N GLY A 6 -45.82 -61.79 -21.79
CA GLY A 6 -45.30 -60.61 -22.46
C GLY A 6 -46.36 -59.50 -22.31
N GLY A 7 -46.15 -58.34 -22.94
CA GLY A 7 -47.25 -57.43 -23.27
C GLY A 7 -47.13 -56.00 -22.73
N GLY A 8 -46.70 -55.10 -23.62
CA GLY A 8 -47.48 -53.92 -24.04
C GLY A 8 -47.61 -52.74 -23.08
N GLY A 9 -47.14 -51.58 -23.53
CA GLY A 9 -47.48 -50.30 -22.93
C GLY A 9 -46.72 -49.14 -23.57
N ASP A 10 -47.18 -48.71 -24.74
CA ASP A 10 -46.94 -47.37 -25.29
C ASP A 10 -47.17 -46.30 -24.22
N GLY A 11 -46.25 -45.33 -24.14
CA GLY A 11 -46.30 -44.27 -23.15
C GLY A 11 -45.22 -43.24 -23.41
N ALA A 12 -45.40 -42.45 -24.47
CA ALA A 12 -44.69 -41.19 -24.64
C ALA A 12 -44.88 -40.33 -23.38
N LYS A 13 -43.77 -40.00 -22.70
CA LYS A 13 -43.72 -38.83 -21.83
C LYS A 13 -42.37 -38.14 -21.99
N VAL A 14 -42.48 -37.04 -22.70
CA VAL A 14 -41.55 -35.91 -22.72
C VAL A 14 -41.24 -35.52 -21.29
N GLU A 15 -39.96 -35.42 -20.95
CA GLU A 15 -39.47 -34.47 -19.95
C GLU A 15 -38.05 -34.07 -20.36
N GLU A 16 -38.05 -33.03 -21.16
CA GLU A 16 -36.99 -32.07 -21.43
C GLU A 16 -36.49 -31.51 -20.10
N GLU A 17 -35.40 -32.06 -19.56
CA GLU A 17 -34.62 -31.37 -18.52
C GLU A 17 -33.61 -30.47 -19.21
N ALA A 18 -34.02 -29.20 -19.32
CA ALA A 18 -33.18 -28.08 -19.71
C ALA A 18 -31.89 -28.08 -18.87
N LYS A 19 -30.78 -28.37 -19.54
CA LYS A 19 -29.43 -28.06 -19.05
C LYS A 19 -29.21 -26.55 -19.15
N ASP A 20 -29.82 -25.79 -18.25
CA ASP A 20 -29.34 -24.44 -17.94
C ASP A 20 -28.21 -24.53 -16.92
N ALA A 21 -27.12 -25.17 -17.35
CA ALA A 21 -25.81 -24.81 -16.84
C ALA A 21 -25.41 -23.56 -17.61
N ALA A 22 -25.86 -22.39 -17.15
CA ALA A 22 -25.19 -21.15 -17.46
C ALA A 22 -23.74 -21.31 -17.00
N ALA A 23 -22.88 -21.70 -17.92
CA ALA A 23 -21.45 -21.60 -17.75
C ALA A 23 -21.19 -20.11 -17.57
N GLU A 24 -21.04 -19.66 -16.32
CA GLU A 24 -20.40 -18.38 -16.07
C GLU A 24 -19.04 -18.47 -16.76
N GLU A 25 -18.92 -17.81 -17.91
CA GLU A 25 -17.62 -17.70 -18.55
C GLU A 25 -16.67 -17.12 -17.50
N PRO A 26 -15.51 -17.76 -17.26
CA PRO A 26 -14.61 -17.32 -16.22
C PRO A 26 -14.19 -15.88 -16.53
N MET A 27 -14.69 -14.93 -15.71
CA MET A 27 -14.39 -13.51 -15.81
C MET A 27 -12.89 -13.33 -16.02
N SER A 28 -12.52 -12.58 -17.06
CA SER A 28 -11.12 -12.35 -17.37
C SER A 28 -10.41 -11.65 -16.21
N GLN A 29 -9.09 -11.82 -16.14
CA GLN A 29 -8.31 -11.17 -15.11
C GLN A 29 -8.41 -9.64 -15.20
N GLU A 30 -8.52 -9.09 -16.41
CA GLU A 30 -8.65 -7.66 -16.67
C GLU A 30 -9.98 -7.12 -16.16
N GLU A 31 -11.10 -7.75 -16.52
CA GLU A 31 -12.44 -7.39 -16.02
C GLU A 31 -12.51 -7.47 -14.49
N ARG A 32 -11.87 -8.48 -13.90
CA ARG A 32 -11.79 -8.62 -12.44
C ARG A 32 -11.05 -7.44 -11.80
N LEU A 33 -9.94 -6.99 -12.39
CA LEU A 33 -9.18 -5.84 -11.89
C LEU A 33 -9.99 -4.55 -12.02
N GLU A 34 -10.67 -4.33 -13.14
CA GLU A 34 -11.54 -3.18 -13.35
C GLU A 34 -12.69 -3.14 -12.35
N LEU A 35 -13.35 -4.28 -12.12
CA LEU A 35 -14.41 -4.42 -11.13
C LEU A 35 -13.90 -4.08 -9.72
N LEU A 36 -12.71 -4.58 -9.35
CA LEU A 36 -12.07 -4.26 -8.06
C LEU A 36 -11.80 -2.76 -7.93
N GLN A 37 -11.37 -2.10 -8.99
CA GLN A 37 -11.17 -0.65 -8.99
C GLN A 37 -12.48 0.12 -8.84
N LEU A 38 -13.56 -0.33 -9.51
CA LEU A 38 -14.88 0.28 -9.39
C LEU A 38 -15.42 0.14 -7.96
N LEU A 39 -15.32 -1.06 -7.38
CA LEU A 39 -15.68 -1.32 -5.98
C LEU A 39 -14.87 -0.44 -5.02
N ALA A 40 -13.56 -0.31 -5.23
CA ALA A 40 -12.72 0.54 -4.41
C ALA A 40 -13.15 2.02 -4.47
N LYS A 41 -13.50 2.51 -5.66
CA LYS A 41 -14.03 3.87 -5.85
C LYS A 41 -15.37 4.06 -5.12
N ALA A 42 -16.27 3.08 -5.21
CA ALA A 42 -17.55 3.10 -4.48
C ALA A 42 -17.34 3.12 -2.96
N CYS A 43 -16.50 2.23 -2.41
CA CYS A 43 -16.16 2.22 -0.98
C CYS A 43 -15.57 3.55 -0.52
N LYS A 44 -14.70 4.17 -1.33
CA LYS A 44 -14.11 5.48 -1.03
C LYS A 44 -15.17 6.59 -0.98
N LYS A 45 -16.14 6.59 -1.91
CA LYS A 45 -17.25 7.55 -1.92
C LYS A 45 -18.15 7.40 -0.69
N GLN A 46 -18.33 6.17 -0.21
CA GLN A 46 -19.09 5.86 1.02
C GLN A 46 -18.32 6.17 2.32
N GLY A 47 -17.07 6.65 2.23
CA GLY A 47 -16.23 6.87 3.41
C GLY A 47 -15.61 5.60 4.02
N SER A 48 -15.86 4.42 3.42
CA SER A 48 -15.26 3.16 3.87
C SER A 48 -13.84 3.00 3.35
N LEU A 49 -12.92 3.77 3.94
CA LEU A 49 -11.55 3.93 3.46
C LEU A 49 -10.70 2.65 3.61
N HIS A 50 -10.88 1.87 4.68
CA HIS A 50 -10.19 0.59 4.86
C HIS A 50 -10.61 -0.44 3.81
N LEU A 51 -11.90 -0.54 3.51
CA LEU A 51 -12.39 -1.42 2.44
C LEU A 51 -11.87 -0.97 1.08
N ALA A 52 -11.90 0.33 0.80
CA ALA A 52 -11.33 0.89 -0.43
C ALA A 52 -9.83 0.53 -0.56
N SER A 53 -9.05 0.66 0.51
CA SER A 53 -7.63 0.29 0.53
C SER A 53 -7.40 -1.18 0.21
N LYS A 54 -8.18 -2.08 0.80
CA LYS A 54 -8.12 -3.53 0.52
C LYS A 54 -8.42 -3.81 -0.94
N LYS A 55 -9.46 -3.20 -1.51
CA LYS A 55 -9.85 -3.39 -2.92
C LYS A 55 -8.81 -2.81 -3.88
N TYR A 56 -8.25 -1.63 -3.60
CA TYR A 56 -7.12 -1.10 -4.38
C TYR A 56 -5.89 -2.00 -4.29
N THR A 57 -5.59 -2.58 -3.12
CA THR A 57 -4.47 -3.52 -2.99
C THR A 57 -4.71 -4.80 -3.81
N GLN A 58 -5.92 -5.33 -3.81
CA GLN A 58 -6.30 -6.48 -4.65
C GLN A 58 -6.20 -6.16 -6.15
N ALA A 59 -6.44 -4.90 -6.53
CA ALA A 59 -6.30 -4.41 -7.89
C ALA A 59 -4.87 -4.02 -8.29
N GLY A 60 -3.86 -4.20 -7.42
CA GLY A 60 -2.46 -3.77 -7.66
C GLY A 60 -2.22 -2.26 -7.54
N GLU A 61 -3.23 -1.49 -7.15
CA GLU A 61 -3.23 -0.03 -7.09
C GLU A 61 -2.66 0.50 -5.76
N HIS A 62 -1.39 0.19 -5.49
CA HIS A 62 -0.76 0.42 -4.19
C HIS A 62 -0.75 1.89 -3.73
N LEU A 63 -0.55 2.81 -4.66
CA LEU A 63 -0.55 4.25 -4.35
C LEU A 63 -1.94 4.74 -3.92
N LYS A 64 -3.01 4.25 -4.58
CA LYS A 64 -4.39 4.58 -4.18
C LYS A 64 -4.74 3.95 -2.85
N ALA A 65 -4.30 2.71 -2.61
CA ALA A 65 -4.49 2.01 -1.34
C ALA A 65 -3.85 2.77 -0.16
N LEU A 66 -2.57 3.14 -0.29
CA LEU A 66 -1.85 3.90 0.73
C LEU A 66 -2.51 5.25 1.02
N LYS A 67 -2.91 5.98 -0.03
CA LYS A 67 -3.64 7.26 0.13
C LYS A 67 -4.97 7.10 0.88
N CYS A 68 -5.66 5.97 0.72
CA CYS A 68 -6.88 5.69 1.49
C CYS A 68 -6.57 5.46 2.98
N LEU A 69 -5.49 4.76 3.30
CA LEU A 69 -5.05 4.56 4.69
C LEU A 69 -4.64 5.88 5.36
N ILE A 70 -3.90 6.73 4.63
CA ILE A 70 -3.54 8.08 5.07
C ILE A 70 -4.80 8.91 5.34
N LYS A 71 -5.76 8.91 4.41
CA LYS A 71 -7.03 9.64 4.59
C LYS A 71 -7.84 9.11 5.77
N ALA A 72 -7.69 7.83 6.12
CA ALA A 72 -8.34 7.24 7.29
C ALA A 72 -7.64 7.57 8.61
N GLY A 73 -6.46 8.20 8.58
CA GLY A 73 -5.63 8.44 9.76
C GLY A 73 -5.04 7.17 10.36
N ASP A 74 -5.02 6.05 9.62
CA ASP A 74 -4.58 4.76 10.15
C ASP A 74 -3.06 4.61 10.03
N THR A 75 -2.35 5.33 10.91
CA THR A 75 -0.88 5.42 10.89
C THR A 75 -0.20 4.05 11.03
N LYS A 76 -0.77 3.14 11.83
CA LYS A 76 -0.25 1.77 11.99
C LYS A 76 -0.29 1.01 10.66
N ASN A 77 -1.43 1.03 9.97
CA ASN A 77 -1.54 0.37 8.68
C ASN A 77 -0.75 1.09 7.57
N VAL A 78 -0.59 2.42 7.62
CA VAL A 78 0.30 3.16 6.73
C VAL A 78 1.74 2.65 6.87
N MET A 79 2.28 2.60 8.10
CA MET A 79 3.64 2.12 8.35
C MET A 79 3.82 0.66 7.92
N TYR A 80 2.87 -0.21 8.28
CA TYR A 80 2.90 -1.62 7.89
C TYR A 80 2.88 -1.79 6.37
N TYR A 81 1.97 -1.11 5.67
CA TYR A 81 1.80 -1.23 4.23
C TYR A 81 3.02 -0.71 3.48
N ALA A 82 3.54 0.47 3.88
CA ALA A 82 4.73 1.05 3.29
C ALA A 82 5.96 0.15 3.50
N ASN A 83 6.12 -0.46 4.67
CA ASN A 83 7.24 -1.37 4.92
C ASN A 83 7.15 -2.66 4.07
N ARG A 84 5.94 -3.17 3.83
CA ARG A 84 5.71 -4.39 3.04
C ARG A 84 5.89 -4.15 1.54
N VAL A 85 5.25 -3.12 0.99
CA VAL A 85 5.20 -2.86 -0.47
C VAL A 85 6.35 -1.95 -0.93
N GLY A 86 6.88 -1.13 -0.03
CA GLY A 86 7.89 -0.11 -0.33
C GLY A 86 9.23 -0.65 -0.82
N ARG A 87 9.53 -1.94 -0.60
CA ARG A 87 10.73 -2.58 -1.19
C ARG A 87 10.71 -2.55 -2.71
N LEU A 88 9.54 -2.69 -3.31
CA LEU A 88 9.35 -2.69 -4.77
C LEU A 88 9.00 -1.29 -5.29
N ASN A 89 8.50 -0.41 -4.44
CA ASN A 89 8.01 0.91 -4.84
C ASN A 89 8.45 2.01 -3.86
N LYS A 90 9.61 2.62 -4.14
CA LYS A 90 10.20 3.69 -3.33
C LYS A 90 9.29 4.91 -3.16
N SER A 91 8.44 5.20 -4.15
CA SER A 91 7.48 6.32 -4.07
C SER A 91 6.52 6.17 -2.89
N LEU A 92 6.12 4.95 -2.55
CA LEU A 92 5.24 4.68 -1.41
C LEU A 92 5.94 4.96 -0.07
N LEU A 93 7.23 4.64 0.05
CA LEU A 93 8.02 4.96 1.23
C LEU A 93 8.10 6.47 1.45
N ILE A 94 8.37 7.22 0.37
CA ILE A 94 8.45 8.68 0.42
C ILE A 94 7.10 9.28 0.83
N ILE A 95 5.99 8.84 0.22
CA ILE A 95 4.64 9.32 0.56
C ILE A 95 4.29 9.01 2.02
N ALA A 96 4.60 7.81 2.49
CA ALA A 96 4.36 7.44 3.89
C ALA A 96 5.19 8.30 4.84
N ALA A 97 6.50 8.47 4.59
CA ALA A 97 7.37 9.31 5.41
C ALA A 97 6.92 10.77 5.45
N ASN A 98 6.52 11.33 4.30
CA ASN A 98 5.99 12.70 4.23
C ASN A 98 4.71 12.86 5.07
N TYR A 99 3.82 11.86 5.06
CA TYR A 99 2.63 11.87 5.92
C TYR A 99 3.00 11.77 7.40
N LEU A 100 3.96 10.92 7.76
CA LEU A 100 4.39 10.77 9.15
C LEU A 100 5.00 12.07 9.72
N GLN A 101 5.66 12.89 8.89
CA GLN A 101 6.16 14.20 9.31
C GLN A 101 5.06 15.21 9.68
N THR A 102 3.80 14.99 9.26
CA THR A 102 2.68 15.85 9.65
C THR A 102 2.04 15.43 10.98
N LEU A 103 2.56 14.39 11.64
CA LEU A 103 2.09 13.89 12.93
C LEU A 103 3.05 14.31 14.05
N ASP A 104 2.72 13.97 15.29
CA ASP A 104 3.63 14.15 16.44
C ASP A 104 4.73 13.08 16.43
N TRP A 105 5.76 13.32 15.63
CA TRP A 105 6.93 12.43 15.52
C TRP A 105 7.94 12.65 16.64
N HIS A 106 7.89 13.77 17.37
CA HIS A 106 8.78 14.04 18.50
C HIS A 106 8.32 13.26 19.73
N GLY A 107 7.01 13.24 19.99
CA GLY A 107 6.41 12.45 21.07
C GLY A 107 6.33 10.93 20.81
N ASP A 108 6.43 10.49 19.55
CA ASP A 108 6.40 9.07 19.17
C ASP A 108 7.67 8.63 18.42
N GLU A 109 8.59 8.01 19.17
CA GLU A 109 9.84 7.45 18.65
C GLU A 109 9.60 6.41 17.53
N THR A 110 8.44 5.74 17.51
CA THR A 110 8.07 4.77 16.46
C THR A 110 7.90 5.49 15.12
N ILE A 111 7.23 6.64 15.13
CA ILE A 111 7.02 7.47 13.94
C ILE A 111 8.35 8.03 13.46
N MET A 112 9.18 8.56 14.36
CA MET A 112 10.52 9.05 14.02
C MET A 112 11.39 7.97 13.36
N LYS A 113 11.49 6.79 13.98
CA LYS A 113 12.22 5.64 13.42
C LYS A 113 11.67 5.21 12.06
N ALA A 114 10.35 5.25 11.87
CA ALA A 114 9.72 4.91 10.60
C ALA A 114 10.07 5.92 9.50
N ILE A 115 10.06 7.24 9.78
CA ILE A 115 10.47 8.29 8.83
C ILE A 115 11.91 8.05 8.36
N VAL A 116 12.85 7.89 9.31
CA VAL A 116 14.27 7.63 9.01
C VAL A 116 14.42 6.34 8.19
N SER A 117 13.72 5.27 8.57
CA SER A 117 13.76 3.99 7.86
C SER A 117 13.23 4.10 6.44
N PHE A 118 12.15 4.84 6.22
CA PHE A 118 11.49 4.95 4.92
C PHE A 118 12.30 5.80 3.94
N TYR A 119 12.82 6.97 4.34
CA TYR A 119 13.71 7.73 3.46
C TYR A 119 15.02 6.99 3.17
N SER A 120 15.59 6.31 4.18
CA SER A 120 16.80 5.50 3.98
C SER A 120 16.58 4.36 2.97
N LYS A 121 15.47 3.61 3.11
CA LYS A 121 15.10 2.54 2.16
C LYS A 121 14.78 3.07 0.77
N ALA A 122 14.19 4.26 0.67
CA ALA A 122 13.96 4.94 -0.60
C ALA A 122 15.24 5.48 -1.23
N ARG A 123 16.33 5.61 -0.46
CA ARG A 123 17.57 6.33 -0.82
C ARG A 123 17.31 7.80 -1.16
N ASP A 124 16.29 8.41 -0.54
CA ASP A 124 16.01 9.84 -0.66
C ASP A 124 16.77 10.58 0.44
N TRP A 125 18.08 10.73 0.22
CA TRP A 125 19.00 11.31 1.21
C TRP A 125 18.74 12.79 1.47
N GLN A 126 18.25 13.52 0.47
CA GLN A 126 17.90 14.93 0.62
C GLN A 126 16.70 15.10 1.56
N LYS A 127 15.65 14.28 1.44
CA LYS A 127 14.53 14.32 2.39
C LYS A 127 14.92 13.83 3.77
N LEU A 128 15.81 12.84 3.85
CA LEU A 128 16.31 12.38 5.14
C LEU A 128 17.12 13.47 5.86
N ALA A 129 18.00 14.17 5.15
CA ALA A 129 18.74 15.30 5.70
C ALA A 129 17.79 16.41 6.17
N GLY A 130 16.82 16.79 5.34
CA GLY A 130 15.82 17.80 5.71
C GLY A 130 14.98 17.41 6.94
N PHE A 131 14.73 16.11 7.15
CA PHE A 131 14.09 15.64 8.39
C PHE A 131 14.99 15.85 9.61
N TYR A 132 16.29 15.55 9.52
CA TYR A 132 17.23 15.82 10.62
C TYR A 132 17.42 17.31 10.88
N ASP A 133 17.40 18.16 9.84
CA ASP A 133 17.38 19.62 10.02
C ASP A 133 16.14 20.09 10.78
N ALA A 134 14.97 19.52 10.47
CA ALA A 134 13.74 19.81 11.21
C ALA A 134 13.82 19.34 12.68
N CYS A 135 14.41 18.17 12.94
CA CYS A 135 14.69 17.72 14.30
C CYS A 135 15.60 18.72 15.04
N ALA A 136 16.67 19.18 14.41
CA ALA A 136 17.59 20.15 15.02
C ALA A 136 16.89 21.47 15.34
N ALA A 137 16.09 22.00 14.42
CA ALA A 137 15.32 23.22 14.64
C ALA A 137 14.38 23.09 15.85
N GLN A 138 13.65 21.98 15.96
CA GLN A 138 12.75 21.75 17.09
C GLN A 138 13.50 21.61 18.43
N GLU A 139 14.62 20.90 18.47
CA GLU A 139 15.45 20.80 19.69
C GLU A 139 15.98 22.16 20.14
N ILE A 140 16.30 23.07 19.20
CA ILE A 140 16.71 24.45 19.51
C ILE A 140 15.53 25.27 20.01
N ASP A 141 14.44 25.31 19.23
CA ASP A 141 13.36 26.27 19.42
C ASP A 141 12.47 25.91 20.62
N GLU A 142 12.16 24.62 20.82
CA GLU A 142 11.23 24.18 21.86
C GLU A 142 11.95 23.75 23.15
N TYR A 143 13.16 23.21 23.05
CA TYR A 143 13.85 22.59 24.18
C TYR A 143 15.17 23.26 24.56
N SER A 144 15.71 24.15 23.70
CA SER A 144 17.05 24.72 23.86
C SER A 144 18.14 23.65 24.08
N ASP A 145 17.94 22.44 23.55
CA ASP A 145 18.87 21.31 23.66
C ASP A 145 19.87 21.35 22.49
N TYR A 146 20.87 22.22 22.62
CA TYR A 146 21.87 22.44 21.57
C TYR A 146 22.76 21.22 21.31
N GLU A 147 22.91 20.31 22.29
CA GLU A 147 23.70 19.10 22.12
C GLU A 147 22.99 18.10 21.20
N LYS A 148 21.69 17.86 21.43
CA LYS A 148 20.89 17.05 20.51
C LYS A 148 20.74 17.70 19.14
N ALA A 149 20.54 19.02 19.08
CA ALA A 149 20.48 19.75 17.82
C ALA A 149 21.77 19.58 17.01
N LEU A 150 22.94 19.70 17.64
CA LEU A 150 24.24 19.45 16.99
C LEU A 150 24.35 18.01 16.49
N GLY A 151 23.86 17.03 17.26
CA GLY A 151 23.79 15.63 16.85
C GLY A 151 22.94 15.43 15.60
N ALA A 152 21.76 16.05 15.55
CA ALA A 152 20.87 16.00 14.40
C ALA A 152 21.49 16.68 13.16
N LEU A 153 22.10 17.86 13.31
CA LEU A 153 22.81 18.55 12.20
C LEU A 153 23.97 17.72 11.63
N ARG A 154 24.69 16.96 12.47
CA ARG A 154 25.74 16.04 11.99
C ARG A 154 25.16 14.92 11.13
N GLU A 155 24.02 14.35 11.52
CA GLU A 155 23.34 13.35 10.69
C GLU A 155 22.78 13.98 9.39
N ALA A 156 22.24 15.19 9.45
CA ALA A 156 21.82 15.92 8.25
C ALA A 156 22.98 16.11 7.27
N ALA A 157 24.12 16.65 7.73
CA ALA A 157 25.31 16.86 6.92
C ALA A 157 25.85 15.55 6.29
N LYS A 158 25.88 14.47 7.07
CA LYS A 158 26.26 13.12 6.59
C LYS A 158 25.34 12.62 5.47
N HIS A 159 24.05 12.89 5.55
CA HIS A 159 23.10 12.48 4.51
C HIS A 159 23.13 13.41 3.29
N MET A 160 23.40 14.70 3.47
CA MET A 160 23.65 15.63 2.35
C MET A 160 24.87 15.20 1.53
N ALA A 161 26.00 14.86 2.16
CA ALA A 161 27.17 14.35 1.45
C ALA A 161 26.84 13.10 0.61
N LYS A 162 26.02 12.19 1.14
CA LYS A 162 25.54 11.00 0.39
C LYS A 162 24.62 11.36 -0.78
N ALA A 163 23.86 12.45 -0.68
CA ALA A 163 23.02 12.94 -1.76
C ALA A 163 23.87 13.48 -2.92
N GLU A 164 24.95 14.19 -2.59
CA GLU A 164 25.92 14.76 -3.54
C GLU A 164 26.75 13.68 -4.26
N ASP A 165 27.11 12.60 -3.55
CA ASP A 165 27.81 11.44 -4.13
C ASP A 165 26.91 10.55 -5.03
N GLY A 166 25.58 10.74 -4.96
CA GLY A 166 24.56 9.86 -5.54
C GLY A 166 24.53 9.74 -7.07
N PRO A 167 24.55 10.84 -7.86
CA PRO A 167 24.38 10.75 -9.30
C PRO A 167 25.67 10.42 -10.07
N ALA A 168 26.86 10.57 -9.46
CA ALA A 168 28.14 10.40 -10.16
C ALA A 168 28.55 8.92 -10.37
N LYS A 169 28.01 7.97 -9.59
CA LYS A 169 28.40 6.55 -9.65
C LYS A 169 27.38 5.63 -10.34
N GLU A 170 26.15 6.10 -10.58
CA GLU A 170 25.10 5.27 -11.20
C GLU A 170 25.09 5.32 -12.75
N GLN A 171 25.97 6.11 -13.38
CA GLN A 171 26.13 6.16 -14.86
C GLN A 171 27.40 5.44 -15.39
N MET A 172 28.15 4.74 -14.53
CA MET A 172 29.38 4.01 -14.91
C MET A 172 29.34 2.52 -14.50
N GLY A 173 28.18 1.87 -14.57
CA GLY A 173 28.02 0.45 -14.26
C GLY A 173 27.05 -0.24 -15.21
#